data_AF-A0A960LME8-F1
#
_entry.id   AF-A0A960LME8-F1
#
_cell.length_a   1.000
_cell.length_b   1.000
_cell.length_c   1.000
_cell.angle_alpha   90.00
_cell.angle_beta   90.00
_cell.angle_gamma   90.00
#
_symmetry.space_group_name_H-M   'P 1'
#
loop_
_entity.id
_entity.type
_entity.pdbx_description
1 polymer ?
#
loop_
_entity_poly.entity_id
_entity_poly.type
_entity_poly.pdbx_seq_one_letter_code
_entity_poly.pdbx_strand_id
1 'polypeptide(L)'
;MKAFFPNFRTSLFVLFGLLVSCASDVDYSHLERDPEALGQRTGRADAYAGRDDDYSRHLDELHPDADEDDFEDAYDDAYEEAEEEIEEREEREEERRDRRDASTQRTYDDGYEQGELDRHRGLSRNPRRHDAYSGSSSISRAWTEGYEDGWNGD
;
A
#
# COMPACT_ATOMS: atom_id res chain seq x y z
N MET A 1 74.47 15.45 -15.32
CA MET A 1 73.39 15.48 -16.34
C MET A 1 72.09 15.28 -15.56
N LYS A 2 71.24 16.29 -15.26
CA LYS A 2 70.22 16.93 -16.15
C LYS A 2 69.52 15.87 -17.01
N ALA A 3 68.20 15.66 -17.03
CA ALA A 3 67.01 16.46 -16.75
C ALA A 3 65.84 15.48 -16.42
N PHE A 4 64.91 15.76 -15.48
CA PHE A 4 63.65 16.53 -15.65
C PHE A 4 62.70 15.93 -16.69
N PHE A 5 61.50 15.49 -16.28
CA PHE A 5 60.19 15.51 -16.99
C PHE A 5 59.15 14.70 -16.16
N PRO A 6 57.83 14.97 -16.23
CA PRO A 6 57.19 16.18 -15.72
C PRO A 6 55.97 15.89 -14.82
N ASN A 7 55.57 16.91 -14.05
CA ASN A 7 54.23 17.02 -13.47
C ASN A 7 53.16 16.99 -14.57
N PHE A 8 52.14 16.14 -14.43
CA PHE A 8 50.87 16.33 -15.14
C PHE A 8 49.75 16.52 -14.12
N ARG A 9 49.45 17.81 -13.89
CA ARG A 9 48.20 18.29 -13.31
C ARG A 9 47.14 18.22 -14.40
N THR A 10 46.18 17.30 -14.27
CA THR A 10 44.86 17.39 -14.88
C THR A 10 43.90 17.69 -13.73
N SER A 11 43.67 18.95 -13.36
CA SER A 11 42.77 19.87 -14.07
C SER A 11 41.52 19.13 -14.56
N LEU A 12 40.71 18.66 -13.61
CA LEU A 12 39.34 18.23 -13.87
C LEU A 12 38.50 19.51 -14.02
N PHE A 13 38.57 20.10 -15.21
CA PHE A 13 37.63 21.13 -15.63
C PHE A 13 36.25 20.49 -15.79
N VAL A 14 35.30 21.05 -15.04
CA VAL A 14 33.96 21.43 -15.50
C VAL A 14 33.29 20.43 -16.45
N LEU A 15 32.56 19.49 -15.86
CA LEU A 15 31.34 18.93 -16.45
C LEU A 15 30.22 19.06 -15.40
N PHE A 16 29.97 20.31 -14.99
CA PHE A 16 28.65 20.69 -14.48
C PHE A 16 27.75 20.78 -15.72
N GLY A 17 27.41 19.61 -16.25
CA GLY A 17 26.51 19.47 -17.36
C GLY A 17 25.14 19.96 -16.94
N LEU A 18 24.77 21.12 -17.46
CA LEU A 18 23.44 21.38 -18.03
C LEU A 18 22.27 20.74 -17.26
N LEU A 19 22.16 21.09 -15.98
CA LEU A 19 20.90 20.98 -15.27
C LEU A 19 20.42 22.41 -15.01
N VAL A 20 19.15 22.65 -15.30
CA VAL A 20 18.41 23.91 -15.16
C VAL A 20 18.49 24.86 -16.37
N SER A 21 18.24 24.32 -17.55
CA SER A 21 17.41 25.02 -18.56
C SER A 21 16.58 23.99 -19.31
N CYS A 22 15.67 23.38 -18.56
CA CYS A 22 14.34 23.03 -19.02
C CYS A 22 13.41 23.49 -17.91
N ALA A 23 13.38 24.80 -17.66
CA ALA A 23 12.08 25.42 -17.46
C ALA A 23 11.37 25.23 -18.79
N SER A 24 10.78 24.04 -18.99
CA SER A 24 9.55 23.99 -19.73
C SER A 24 8.67 24.96 -18.97
N ASP A 25 8.47 26.14 -19.55
CA ASP A 25 7.15 26.75 -19.49
C ASP A 25 6.21 25.62 -19.91
N VAL A 26 5.78 24.83 -18.92
CA VAL A 26 4.68 23.91 -19.09
C VAL A 26 3.56 24.87 -19.38
N ASP A 27 3.19 24.92 -20.66
CA ASP A 27 2.10 25.70 -21.14
C ASP A 27 0.83 25.11 -20.52
N TYR A 28 0.53 25.54 -19.29
CA TYR A 28 -0.70 25.20 -18.59
C TYR A 28 -1.92 25.86 -19.26
N SER A 29 -1.77 26.55 -20.41
CA SER A 29 -2.90 27.12 -21.15
C SER A 29 -3.79 26.08 -21.83
N HIS A 30 -3.41 24.80 -21.76
CA HIS A 30 -4.28 23.66 -22.10
C HIS A 30 -4.96 23.06 -20.88
N LEU A 31 -5.15 23.86 -19.80
CA LEU A 31 -6.24 23.69 -18.83
C LEU A 31 -7.41 23.02 -19.55
N GLU A 32 -7.67 21.75 -19.22
CA GLU A 32 -8.69 20.94 -19.86
C GLU A 32 -9.98 21.77 -19.93
N ARG A 33 -10.38 22.16 -21.13
CA ARG A 33 -11.64 22.89 -21.37
C ARG A 33 -12.84 21.94 -21.43
N ASP A 34 -12.62 20.70 -21.02
CA ASP A 34 -13.61 19.65 -21.07
C ASP A 34 -14.20 19.52 -19.65
N PRO A 35 -15.40 20.06 -19.40
CA PRO A 35 -16.03 20.04 -18.08
C PRO A 35 -16.19 18.61 -17.56
N GLU A 36 -16.46 17.65 -18.46
CA GLU A 36 -16.62 16.24 -18.13
C GLU A 36 -15.32 15.62 -17.61
N ALA A 37 -14.20 15.81 -18.33
CA ALA A 37 -12.90 15.29 -17.91
C ALA A 37 -12.41 15.90 -16.58
N LEU A 38 -12.76 17.16 -16.34
CA LEU A 38 -12.46 17.84 -15.09
C LEU A 38 -13.28 17.28 -13.94
N GLY A 39 -14.61 17.18 -14.11
CA GLY A 39 -15.53 16.58 -13.15
C GLY A 39 -15.04 15.20 -12.72
N GLN A 40 -14.76 14.32 -13.69
CA GLN A 40 -14.25 12.97 -13.45
C GLN A 40 -13.00 12.94 -12.56
N ARG A 41 -12.01 13.79 -12.87
CA ARG A 41 -10.77 13.81 -12.08
C ARG A 41 -11.01 14.34 -10.68
N THR A 42 -11.85 15.36 -10.53
CA THR A 42 -12.12 15.99 -9.23
C THR A 42 -12.96 15.10 -8.32
N GLY A 43 -14.04 14.50 -8.82
CA GLY A 43 -14.89 13.59 -8.05
C GLY A 43 -14.10 12.40 -7.53
N ARG A 44 -13.36 11.72 -8.43
CA ARG A 44 -12.48 10.61 -8.06
C ARG A 44 -11.41 11.00 -7.02
N ALA A 45 -10.83 12.19 -7.15
CA ALA A 45 -9.81 12.66 -6.22
C ALA A 45 -10.36 12.96 -4.82
N ASP A 46 -11.57 13.53 -4.74
CA ASP A 46 -12.23 13.82 -3.47
C ASP A 46 -12.68 12.53 -2.75
N ALA A 47 -13.24 11.57 -3.50
CA ALA A 47 -13.61 10.26 -2.96
C ALA A 47 -12.41 9.55 -2.34
N TYR A 48 -11.26 9.47 -3.04
CA TYR A 48 -10.04 8.91 -2.45
C TYR A 48 -9.44 9.73 -1.29
N ALA A 49 -9.76 11.03 -1.23
CA ALA A 49 -9.37 11.88 -0.11
C ALA A 49 -10.32 11.77 1.09
N GLY A 50 -11.45 11.06 0.96
CA GLY A 50 -12.50 10.96 1.97
C GLY A 50 -13.15 12.31 2.26
N ARG A 51 -13.31 13.14 1.23
CA ARG A 51 -13.97 14.45 1.31
C ARG A 51 -15.43 14.29 0.94
N ASP A 52 -16.28 15.13 1.53
CA ASP A 52 -17.69 15.17 1.15
C ASP A 52 -17.84 15.51 -0.35
N ASP A 53 -18.81 14.85 -0.97
CA ASP A 53 -19.31 15.15 -2.31
C ASP A 53 -19.82 16.61 -2.36
N ASP A 54 -19.04 17.46 -3.03
CA ASP A 54 -19.29 18.90 -3.16
C ASP A 54 -18.63 19.40 -4.44
N TYR A 55 -19.28 19.10 -5.58
CA TYR A 55 -18.83 19.55 -6.90
C TYR A 55 -18.81 21.09 -6.99
N SER A 56 -19.76 21.78 -6.34
CA SER A 56 -19.90 23.24 -6.40
C SER A 56 -18.65 23.96 -5.88
N ARG A 57 -17.99 23.41 -4.85
CA ARG A 57 -16.69 23.91 -4.37
C ARG A 57 -15.63 23.95 -5.47
N HIS A 58 -15.56 22.95 -6.33
CA HIS A 58 -14.57 22.88 -7.41
C HIS A 58 -14.99 23.68 -8.63
N LEU A 59 -16.27 23.72 -8.93
CA LEU A 59 -16.82 24.53 -10.01
C LEU A 59 -16.46 26.01 -9.78
N ASP A 60 -16.68 26.54 -8.57
CA ASP A 60 -16.41 27.94 -8.24
C ASP A 60 -14.92 28.28 -8.08
N GLU A 61 -14.11 27.35 -7.53
CA GLU A 61 -12.70 27.62 -7.19
C GLU A 61 -11.72 27.32 -8.34
N LEU A 62 -12.00 26.28 -9.14
CA LEU A 62 -11.07 25.78 -10.15
C LEU A 62 -11.57 26.02 -11.58
N HIS A 63 -12.88 25.97 -11.82
CA HIS A 63 -13.43 25.94 -13.19
C HIS A 63 -14.74 26.74 -13.38
N PRO A 64 -14.77 28.06 -13.08
CA PRO A 64 -15.99 28.87 -13.11
C PRO A 64 -16.59 29.11 -14.52
N ASP A 65 -15.85 28.76 -15.57
CA ASP A 65 -16.29 28.85 -16.97
C ASP A 65 -16.76 27.50 -17.55
N ALA A 66 -16.75 26.42 -16.75
CA ALA A 66 -17.23 25.09 -17.15
C ALA A 66 -18.76 25.10 -17.31
N ASP A 67 -19.28 24.22 -18.17
CA ASP A 67 -20.71 23.91 -18.17
C ASP A 67 -21.00 23.13 -16.87
N GLU A 68 -21.89 23.67 -16.03
CA GLU A 68 -22.19 23.16 -14.70
C GLU A 68 -22.79 21.75 -14.76
N ASP A 69 -23.72 21.52 -15.69
CA ASP A 69 -24.41 20.23 -15.85
C ASP A 69 -23.41 19.13 -16.26
N ASP A 70 -22.56 19.39 -17.27
CA ASP A 70 -21.56 18.43 -17.75
C ASP A 70 -20.46 18.15 -16.70
N PHE A 71 -20.17 19.13 -15.81
CA PHE A 71 -19.19 18.96 -14.74
C PHE A 71 -19.78 18.21 -13.54
N GLU A 72 -20.99 18.56 -13.12
CA GLU A 72 -21.71 17.93 -12.00
C GLU A 72 -21.92 16.44 -12.29
N ASP A 73 -22.54 16.09 -13.41
CA ASP A 73 -22.80 14.70 -13.78
C ASP A 73 -21.49 13.87 -13.77
N ALA A 74 -20.42 14.44 -14.35
CA ALA A 74 -19.14 13.78 -14.45
C ALA A 74 -18.37 13.70 -13.11
N TYR A 75 -18.58 14.66 -12.21
CA TYR A 75 -18.05 14.65 -10.85
C TYR A 75 -18.73 13.56 -10.04
N ASP A 76 -20.07 13.57 -10.01
CA ASP A 76 -20.89 12.67 -9.20
C ASP A 76 -20.66 11.22 -9.61
N ASP A 77 -20.71 10.93 -10.92
CA ASP A 77 -20.45 9.59 -11.47
C ASP A 77 -19.06 9.07 -11.05
N ALA A 78 -18.03 9.92 -11.13
CA ALA A 78 -16.67 9.52 -10.80
C ALA A 78 -16.38 9.46 -9.30
N TYR A 79 -17.11 10.24 -8.49
CA TYR A 79 -17.07 10.18 -7.05
C TYR A 79 -17.71 8.86 -6.57
N GLU A 80 -18.91 8.53 -7.07
CA GLU A 80 -19.62 7.27 -6.76
C GLU A 80 -18.81 6.04 -7.19
N GLU A 81 -18.29 6.01 -8.43
CA GLU A 81 -17.45 4.90 -8.92
C GLU A 81 -16.21 4.70 -8.02
N ALA A 82 -15.60 5.79 -7.57
CA ALA A 82 -14.44 5.73 -6.69
C ALA A 82 -14.79 5.25 -5.28
N GLU A 83 -15.95 5.63 -4.72
CA GLU A 83 -16.43 5.09 -3.45
C GLU A 83 -16.71 3.59 -3.53
N GLU A 84 -17.36 3.12 -4.60
CA GLU A 84 -17.58 1.69 -4.83
C GLU A 84 -16.24 0.91 -4.91
N GLU A 85 -15.25 1.44 -5.65
CA GLU A 85 -13.93 0.84 -5.73
C GLU A 85 -13.23 0.75 -4.35
N ILE A 86 -13.40 1.78 -3.51
CA ILE A 86 -12.85 1.83 -2.15
C ILE A 86 -13.55 0.78 -1.28
N GLU A 87 -14.88 0.72 -1.28
CA GLU A 87 -15.66 -0.24 -0.50
C GLU A 87 -15.32 -1.68 -0.89
N GLU A 88 -15.32 -2.00 -2.18
CA GLU A 88 -14.91 -3.32 -2.66
C GLU A 88 -13.48 -3.67 -2.26
N ARG A 89 -12.58 -2.68 -2.24
CA ARG A 89 -11.21 -2.90 -1.81
C ARG A 89 -11.15 -3.21 -0.33
N GLU A 90 -11.88 -2.46 0.49
CA GLU A 90 -11.95 -2.65 1.94
C GLU A 90 -12.53 -4.03 2.27
N GLU A 91 -13.64 -4.43 1.65
CA GLU A 91 -14.24 -5.76 1.80
C GLU A 91 -13.24 -6.88 1.47
N ARG A 92 -12.52 -6.72 0.34
CA ARG A 92 -11.51 -7.70 -0.10
C ARG A 92 -10.28 -7.71 0.80
N GLU A 93 -9.98 -6.64 1.51
CA GLU A 93 -8.92 -6.58 2.52
C GLU A 93 -9.39 -7.21 3.85
N GLU A 94 -10.63 -6.97 4.26
CA GLU A 94 -11.27 -7.62 5.41
C GLU A 94 -11.32 -9.13 5.24
N GLU A 95 -11.80 -9.63 4.10
CA GLU A 95 -11.86 -11.07 3.81
C GLU A 95 -10.46 -11.73 3.87
N ARG A 96 -9.41 -11.00 3.49
CA ARG A 96 -8.03 -11.48 3.62
C ARG A 96 -7.55 -11.51 5.07
N ARG A 97 -7.95 -10.54 5.89
CA ARG A 97 -7.65 -10.51 7.34
C ARG A 97 -8.34 -11.68 8.03
N ASP A 98 -9.63 -11.88 7.78
CA ASP A 98 -10.41 -13.00 8.33
C ASP A 98 -9.80 -14.36 7.97
N ARG A 99 -9.40 -14.55 6.71
CA ARG A 99 -8.72 -15.78 6.27
C ARG A 99 -7.39 -15.98 6.99
N ARG A 100 -6.62 -14.91 7.21
CA ARG A 100 -5.34 -14.96 7.95
C ARG A 100 -5.56 -15.30 9.41
N ASP A 101 -6.57 -14.71 10.04
CA ASP A 101 -6.89 -14.94 11.45
C ASP A 101 -7.40 -16.36 11.67
N ALA A 102 -8.32 -16.83 10.81
CA ALA A 102 -8.78 -18.22 10.82
C ALA A 102 -7.64 -19.22 10.59
N SER A 103 -6.67 -18.91 9.71
CA SER A 103 -5.48 -19.76 9.54
C SER A 103 -4.60 -19.78 10.78
N THR A 104 -4.45 -18.64 11.45
CA THR A 104 -3.63 -18.50 12.66
C THR A 104 -4.28 -19.25 13.82
N GLN A 105 -5.61 -19.14 13.99
CA GLN A 105 -6.36 -19.87 15.00
C GLN A 105 -6.26 -21.39 14.80
N ARG A 106 -6.50 -21.88 13.57
CA ARG A 106 -6.34 -23.33 13.30
C ARG A 106 -4.95 -23.84 13.63
N THR A 107 -3.93 -23.05 13.32
CA THR A 107 -2.54 -23.42 13.62
C THR A 107 -2.28 -23.46 15.13
N TYR A 108 -2.89 -22.54 15.89
CA TYR A 108 -2.86 -22.57 17.35
C TYR A 108 -3.51 -23.86 17.87
N ASP A 109 -4.71 -24.18 17.40
CA ASP A 109 -5.47 -25.37 17.84
C ASP A 109 -4.68 -26.67 17.54
N ASP A 110 -4.11 -26.78 16.33
CA ASP A 110 -3.27 -27.93 15.96
C ASP A 110 -2.03 -28.05 16.88
N GLY A 111 -1.41 -26.91 17.21
CA GLY A 111 -0.30 -26.84 18.16
C GLY A 111 -0.72 -27.36 19.54
N TYR A 112 -1.86 -26.88 20.04
CA TYR A 112 -2.44 -27.28 21.34
C TYR A 112 -2.63 -28.79 21.44
N GLU A 113 -3.29 -29.38 20.44
CA GLU A 113 -3.51 -30.82 20.40
C GLU A 113 -2.17 -31.60 20.42
N GLN A 114 -1.15 -31.14 19.69
CA GLN A 114 0.17 -31.79 19.74
C GLN A 114 0.87 -31.63 21.09
N GLY A 115 0.75 -30.47 21.74
CA GLY A 115 1.26 -30.23 23.07
C GLY A 115 0.65 -31.19 24.09
N GLU A 116 -0.68 -31.34 24.05
CA GLU A 116 -1.41 -32.30 24.90
C GLU A 116 -0.96 -33.74 24.60
N LEU A 117 -0.90 -34.13 23.33
CA LEU A 117 -0.51 -35.48 22.93
C LEU A 117 0.92 -35.83 23.37
N ASP A 118 1.88 -34.93 23.16
CA ASP A 118 3.26 -35.14 23.56
C ASP A 118 3.37 -35.27 25.09
N ARG A 119 2.63 -34.44 25.84
CA ARG A 119 2.54 -34.51 27.31
C ARG A 119 1.98 -35.86 27.75
N HIS A 120 0.86 -36.28 27.17
CA HIS A 120 0.21 -37.57 27.47
C HIS A 120 1.09 -38.77 27.12
N ARG A 121 1.92 -38.66 26.07
CA ARG A 121 2.90 -39.69 25.66
C ARG A 121 4.18 -39.68 26.51
N GLY A 122 4.35 -38.72 27.41
CA GLY A 122 5.56 -38.57 28.22
C GLY A 122 6.80 -38.23 27.40
N LEU A 123 6.62 -37.55 26.26
CA LEU A 123 7.74 -37.07 25.44
C LEU A 123 8.39 -35.85 26.11
N SER A 124 9.47 -35.33 25.52
CA SER A 124 10.05 -34.06 25.96
C SER A 124 9.35 -32.90 25.25
N ARG A 125 9.03 -31.83 26.00
CA ARG A 125 8.53 -30.53 25.49
C ARG A 125 9.40 -30.03 24.33
N ASN A 126 8.91 -30.15 23.10
CA ASN A 126 9.64 -29.73 21.90
C ASN A 126 8.67 -29.42 20.74
N PRO A 127 8.19 -28.16 20.63
CA PRO A 127 7.27 -27.75 19.56
C PRO A 127 7.86 -27.91 18.15
N ARG A 128 9.20 -27.92 18.01
CA ARG A 128 9.90 -28.07 16.73
C ARG A 128 10.01 -29.51 16.24
N ARG A 129 9.50 -30.49 17.00
CA ARG A 129 9.43 -31.90 16.56
C ARG A 129 8.49 -32.09 15.37
N HIS A 130 7.51 -31.21 15.23
CA HIS A 130 6.39 -31.36 14.30
C HIS A 130 6.58 -30.50 13.05
N ASP A 131 6.36 -31.08 11.87
CA ASP A 131 6.60 -30.41 10.57
C ASP A 131 5.65 -29.23 10.31
N ALA A 132 4.51 -29.21 11.02
CA ALA A 132 3.52 -28.12 10.99
C ALA A 132 4.06 -26.78 11.56
N TYR A 133 5.25 -26.78 12.17
CA TYR A 133 5.95 -25.57 12.62
C TYR A 133 6.39 -24.63 11.48
N SER A 134 6.39 -25.09 10.22
CA SER A 134 6.88 -24.33 9.07
C SER A 134 5.82 -23.41 8.45
N GLY A 135 5.98 -22.08 8.60
CA GLY A 135 5.02 -21.08 8.08
C GLY A 135 5.53 -19.65 8.16
N SER A 136 4.64 -18.67 7.98
CA SER A 136 4.96 -17.26 8.25
C SER A 136 5.23 -17.05 9.75
N SER A 137 5.84 -15.92 10.13
CA SER A 137 6.17 -15.64 11.53
C SER A 137 4.95 -15.65 12.47
N SER A 138 3.75 -15.30 11.97
CA SER A 138 2.51 -15.38 12.74
C SER A 138 2.02 -16.82 12.92
N ILE A 139 2.08 -17.63 11.86
CA ILE A 139 1.67 -19.05 11.89
C ILE A 139 2.59 -19.85 12.80
N SER A 140 3.91 -19.70 12.68
CA SER A 140 4.87 -20.40 13.56
C SER A 140 4.76 -19.96 15.02
N ARG A 141 4.40 -18.69 15.27
CA ARG A 141 4.13 -18.20 16.63
C ARG A 141 2.87 -18.85 17.20
N ALA A 142 1.76 -18.81 16.47
CA ALA A 142 0.50 -19.43 16.89
C ALA A 142 0.65 -20.93 17.17
N TRP A 143 1.36 -21.66 16.30
CA TRP A 143 1.72 -23.07 16.54
C TRP A 143 2.44 -23.27 17.88
N THR A 144 3.45 -22.42 18.13
CA THR A 144 4.26 -22.54 19.35
C THR A 144 3.42 -22.21 20.56
N GLU A 145 2.67 -21.11 20.55
CA GLU A 145 1.79 -20.72 21.66
C GLU A 145 0.79 -21.82 21.97
N GLY A 146 0.08 -22.32 20.96
CA GLY A 146 -0.86 -23.44 21.12
C GLY A 146 -0.17 -24.66 21.73
N TYR A 147 0.96 -25.09 21.18
CA TYR A 147 1.72 -26.23 21.72
C TYR A 147 2.08 -26.05 23.19
N GLU A 148 2.53 -24.86 23.57
CA GLU A 148 2.95 -24.59 24.95
C GLU A 148 1.75 -24.60 25.91
N ASP A 149 0.61 -24.07 25.49
CA ASP A 149 -0.62 -24.07 26.28
C ASP A 149 -1.16 -25.51 26.44
N GLY A 150 -1.22 -26.29 25.36
CA GLY A 150 -1.62 -27.70 25.42
C GLY A 150 -0.65 -28.56 26.24
N TRP A 151 0.66 -28.27 26.16
CA TRP A 151 1.67 -28.92 27.00
C TRP A 151 1.48 -28.60 28.49
N ASN A 152 1.05 -27.39 28.84
CA ASN A 152 0.82 -27.00 30.23
C ASN A 152 -0.57 -27.43 30.74
N GLY A 153 -1.55 -27.60 29.84
CA GLY A 153 -2.94 -27.92 30.17
C GLY A 153 -3.77 -26.69 30.57
N ASP A 154 -3.43 -25.55 29.97
CA ASP A 154 -4.14 -24.28 30.14
C ASP A 154 -5.38 -24.19 29.23
#